data_AF-H3CUY6-F1
#
_entry.id   AF-H3CUY6-F1
#
_cell.length_a   1.000
_cell.length_b   1.000
_cell.length_c   1.000
_cell.angle_alpha   90.00
_cell.angle_beta   90.00
_cell.angle_gamma   90.00
#
_symmetry.space_group_name_H-M   'P 1'
#
loop_
_entity.id
_entity.type
_entity.pdbx_description
1 polymer ?
#
loop_
_entity_poly.entity_id
_entity_poly.type
_entity_poly.pdbx_seq_one_letter_code
_entity_poly.pdbx_strand_id
1 'polypeptide(L)'
;FFFKIWQEFISVCVGNPRLVKRDQWRKHVDYEISLHASTNSMCFRKKMSSVRRRYNEFVWLRNSLENNALIMYLPQIPWNPFFSLRNTGHVLQRMKGLQEFLESVLHTPLLLSDSRLHLFLQSDLSIAKIERCALGKTKYTVAEAIQSTGSNCVSLLEAKLSGGFDCER
;
A
#
# COMPACT_ATOMS: atom_id res chain seq x y z
N PHE A 1 14.12 -34.55 -17.08
CA PHE A 1 13.36 -33.37 -17.53
C PHE A 1 13.08 -32.47 -16.34
N PHE A 2 13.98 -31.52 -16.08
CA PHE A 2 13.89 -30.53 -15.03
C PHE A 2 13.00 -29.38 -15.51
N PHE A 3 11.74 -29.35 -15.10
CA PHE A 3 10.93 -28.12 -15.07
C PHE A 3 10.26 -28.06 -13.70
N LYS A 4 11.07 -27.78 -12.68
CA LYS A 4 10.53 -27.20 -11.44
C LYS A 4 10.24 -25.74 -11.80
N ILE A 5 9.06 -25.51 -12.39
CA ILE A 5 8.56 -24.17 -12.68
C ILE A 5 8.68 -23.39 -11.36
N TRP A 6 9.46 -22.33 -11.37
CA TRP A 6 9.67 -21.46 -10.23
C TRP A 6 8.34 -20.80 -9.87
N GLN A 7 7.60 -21.39 -8.94
CA GLN A 7 6.34 -20.84 -8.48
C GLN A 7 6.65 -19.57 -7.68
N GLU A 8 6.39 -18.40 -8.27
CA GLU A 8 6.38 -17.16 -7.52
C GLU A 8 5.29 -17.26 -6.45
N PHE A 9 5.65 -17.04 -5.19
CA PHE A 9 4.67 -16.89 -4.11
C PHE A 9 4.73 -15.47 -3.57
N ILE A 10 3.57 -14.90 -3.30
CA ILE A 10 3.39 -13.62 -2.64
C ILE A 10 2.47 -13.88 -1.45
N SER A 11 2.98 -13.70 -0.22
CA SER A 11 2.16 -13.72 0.98
C SER A 11 2.04 -12.32 1.55
N VAL A 12 0.85 -12.01 2.06
CA VAL A 12 0.53 -10.76 2.73
C VAL A 12 -0.05 -11.08 4.09
N CYS A 13 0.24 -10.26 5.10
CA CYS A 13 -0.33 -10.38 6.44
C CYS A 13 -0.78 -9.01 6.91
N VAL A 14 -2.03 -8.90 7.35
CA VAL A 14 -2.61 -7.71 7.97
C VAL A 14 -2.77 -7.98 9.47
N GLY A 15 -2.07 -7.21 10.29
CA GLY A 15 -1.93 -7.50 11.70
C GLY A 15 -1.71 -6.26 12.56
N ASN A 16 -1.37 -6.51 13.82
CA ASN A 16 -0.92 -5.51 14.81
C ASN A 16 -1.78 -4.23 14.80
N PRO A 17 -3.11 -4.33 15.04
CA PRO A 17 -3.99 -3.17 15.05
C PRO A 17 -3.56 -2.19 16.14
N ARG A 18 -3.40 -0.91 15.78
CA ARG A 18 -2.94 0.12 16.71
C ARG A 18 -3.87 1.32 16.68
N LEU A 19 -4.26 1.78 17.86
CA LEU A 19 -5.01 3.02 18.02
C LEU A 19 -4.05 4.21 17.92
N VAL A 20 -4.14 4.95 16.82
CA VAL A 20 -3.38 6.17 16.58
C VAL A 20 -4.19 7.37 17.04
N LYS A 21 -3.60 8.18 17.93
CA LYS A 21 -4.12 9.48 18.37
C LYS A 21 -3.21 10.54 17.75
N ARG A 22 -3.67 11.24 16.71
CA ARG A 22 -2.94 12.41 16.19
C ARG A 22 -3.20 13.64 17.07
N ASP A 23 -4.46 13.87 17.40
CA ASP A 23 -4.95 14.93 18.29
C ASP A 23 -6.08 14.38 19.19
N GLN A 24 -6.53 15.15 20.20
CA GLN A 24 -7.58 14.73 21.15
C GLN A 24 -8.87 14.21 20.46
N TRP A 25 -9.17 14.72 19.27
CA TRP A 25 -10.38 14.43 18.49
C TRP A 25 -10.16 13.47 17.32
N ARG A 26 -8.91 13.29 16.85
CA ARG A 26 -8.59 12.52 15.64
C ARG A 26 -7.97 11.17 16.01
N LYS A 27 -8.86 10.24 16.37
CA LYS A 27 -8.52 8.85 16.69
C LYS A 27 -8.87 7.94 15.52
N HIS A 28 -7.96 7.04 15.16
CA HIS A 28 -8.23 5.99 14.18
C HIS A 28 -7.43 4.74 14.51
N VAL A 29 -7.82 3.61 13.94
CA VAL A 29 -7.02 2.38 13.97
C VAL A 29 -6.32 2.23 12.63
N ASP A 30 -5.02 2.01 12.67
CA ASP A 30 -4.22 1.54 11.55
C ASP A 30 -3.84 0.06 11.76
N TYR A 31 -3.55 -0.61 10.66
CA TYR A 31 -3.11 -2.01 10.62
C TYR A 31 -1.72 -2.05 10.00
N GLU A 32 -0.88 -2.94 10.51
CA GLU A 32 0.36 -3.29 9.84
C GLU A 32 0.05 -4.21 8.67
N ILE A 33 0.66 -3.94 7.53
CA ILE A 33 0.64 -4.79 6.35
C ILE A 33 2.06 -5.26 6.12
N SER A 34 2.30 -6.56 6.28
CA SER A 34 3.57 -7.21 5.97
C SER A 34 3.44 -7.96 4.67
N LEU A 35 4.25 -7.61 3.68
CA LEU A 35 4.34 -8.28 2.39
C LEU A 35 5.61 -9.10 2.34
N HIS A 36 5.51 -10.35 1.91
CA HIS A 36 6.62 -11.24 1.65
C HIS A 36 6.46 -11.82 0.25
N ALA A 37 7.25 -11.31 -0.69
CA ALA A 37 7.35 -11.84 -2.04
C ALA A 37 8.56 -12.75 -2.16
N SER A 38 8.38 -13.88 -2.85
CA SER A 38 9.47 -14.81 -3.18
C SER A 38 10.61 -14.09 -3.90
N THR A 39 11.83 -14.62 -3.74
CA THR A 39 13.04 -14.05 -4.36
C THR A 39 12.91 -13.93 -5.88
N ASN A 40 12.19 -14.85 -6.51
CA ASN A 40 11.97 -14.85 -7.96
C ASN A 40 10.87 -13.90 -8.40
N SER A 41 10.08 -13.32 -7.49
CA SER A 41 8.95 -12.49 -7.90
C SER A 41 9.39 -11.18 -8.53
N MET A 42 9.03 -10.98 -9.78
CA MET A 42 9.34 -9.74 -10.52
C MET A 42 8.30 -8.63 -10.28
N CYS A 43 7.15 -8.98 -9.71
CA CYS A 43 6.06 -8.05 -9.47
C CYS A 43 6.41 -7.00 -8.41
N PHE A 44 7.21 -7.36 -7.39
CA PHE A 44 7.51 -6.48 -6.26
C PHE A 44 8.98 -6.10 -6.18
N ARG A 45 9.22 -4.79 -6.00
CA ARG A 45 10.58 -4.24 -5.93
C ARG A 45 11.29 -4.62 -4.63
N LYS A 46 10.59 -4.48 -3.49
CA LYS A 46 11.05 -5.01 -2.20
C LYS A 46 10.52 -6.42 -2.01
N LYS A 47 11.37 -7.36 -1.60
CA LYS A 47 10.97 -8.74 -1.29
C LYS A 47 10.24 -8.85 0.04
N MET A 48 10.57 -7.97 0.97
CA MET A 48 9.86 -7.81 2.23
C MET A 48 9.56 -6.32 2.44
N SER A 49 8.32 -5.99 2.78
CA SER A 49 7.93 -4.65 3.19
C SER A 49 6.95 -4.72 4.36
N SER A 50 7.05 -3.76 5.28
CA SER A 50 6.04 -3.50 6.30
C SER A 50 5.63 -2.04 6.21
N VAL A 51 4.33 -1.80 6.10
CA VAL A 51 3.73 -0.46 6.05
C VAL A 51 2.50 -0.42 6.96
N ARG A 52 2.09 0.77 7.38
CA ARG A 52 0.87 0.94 8.19
C ARG A 52 -0.19 1.72 7.44
N ARG A 53 -1.39 1.15 7.36
CA ARG A 53 -2.52 1.74 6.62
C ARG A 53 -3.80 1.68 7.44
N ARG A 54 -4.65 2.70 7.30
CA ARG A 54 -5.97 2.74 7.94
C ARG A 54 -7.06 2.32 6.97
N TYR A 55 -8.22 1.91 7.51
CA TYR A 55 -9.35 1.42 6.73
C TYR A 55 -9.73 2.29 5.51
N ASN A 56 -9.85 3.61 5.68
CA ASN A 56 -10.25 4.49 4.57
C ASN A 56 -9.24 4.50 3.41
N GLU A 57 -7.96 4.20 3.67
CA GLU A 57 -6.96 4.08 2.60
C GLU A 57 -7.17 2.80 1.79
N PHE A 58 -7.64 1.70 2.41
CA PHE A 58 -8.04 0.50 1.68
C PHE A 58 -9.28 0.76 0.82
N VAL A 59 -10.27 1.50 1.34
CA VAL A 59 -11.45 1.90 0.55
C VAL A 59 -11.03 2.69 -0.69
N TRP A 60 -10.10 3.64 -0.53
CA TRP A 60 -9.51 4.36 -1.65
C TRP A 60 -8.78 3.42 -2.63
N LEU A 61 -8.00 2.46 -2.13
CA LEU A 61 -7.26 1.51 -2.97
C LEU A 61 -8.23 0.68 -3.81
N ARG A 62 -9.28 0.10 -3.21
CA ARG A 62 -10.32 -0.64 -3.94
C ARG A 62 -10.90 0.21 -5.05
N ASN A 63 -11.35 1.44 -4.75
CA ASN A 63 -11.94 2.33 -5.75
C ASN A 63 -10.95 2.67 -6.88
N SER A 64 -9.67 2.89 -6.53
CA SER A 64 -8.63 3.21 -7.51
C SER A 64 -8.36 2.03 -8.45
N LEU A 65 -8.33 0.81 -7.90
CA LEU A 65 -8.19 -0.41 -8.69
C LEU A 65 -9.42 -0.68 -9.56
N GLU A 66 -10.62 -0.43 -9.05
CA GLU A 66 -11.89 -0.64 -9.78
C GLU A 66 -11.95 0.26 -11.02
N ASN A 67 -11.60 1.53 -10.87
CA ASN A 67 -11.56 2.49 -11.97
C ASN A 67 -10.56 2.12 -13.07
N ASN A 68 -9.51 1.36 -12.74
CA ASN A 68 -8.51 0.91 -13.70
C ASN A 68 -8.85 -0.46 -14.32
N ALA A 69 -9.61 -1.31 -13.63
CA ALA A 69 -9.81 -2.71 -14.04
C ALA A 69 -11.01 -2.94 -14.98
N LEU A 70 -11.76 -1.88 -15.32
CA LEU A 70 -12.89 -1.71 -16.27
C LEU A 70 -14.01 -2.78 -16.35
N ILE A 71 -13.83 -4.03 -15.92
CA ILE A 71 -14.82 -5.13 -16.00
C ILE A 71 -14.66 -6.14 -14.83
N MET A 72 -13.62 -6.02 -13.99
CA MET A 72 -13.36 -6.98 -12.91
C MET A 72 -14.15 -6.69 -11.62
N TYR A 73 -14.76 -7.74 -11.06
CA TYR A 73 -15.32 -7.71 -9.71
C TYR A 73 -14.19 -7.74 -8.67
N LEU A 74 -13.95 -6.62 -8.00
CA LEU A 74 -13.01 -6.56 -6.88
C LEU A 74 -13.64 -7.13 -5.60
N PRO A 75 -12.84 -7.83 -4.77
CA PRO A 75 -13.27 -8.28 -3.46
C PRO A 75 -13.83 -7.11 -2.64
N GLN A 76 -14.92 -7.38 -1.92
CA GLN A 76 -15.54 -6.39 -1.06
C GLN A 76 -14.72 -6.18 0.20
N ILE A 77 -14.57 -4.92 0.60
CA ILE A 77 -13.94 -4.58 1.88
C ILE A 77 -15.02 -4.67 2.96
N PRO A 78 -14.74 -5.21 4.16
CA PRO A 78 -15.73 -5.30 5.23
C PRO A 78 -16.25 -3.92 5.58
N TRP A 79 -17.51 -3.65 5.28
CA TRP A 79 -18.21 -2.44 5.68
C TRP A 79 -19.07 -2.75 6.90
N ASN A 80 -18.91 -1.94 7.95
CA ASN A 80 -19.73 -2.03 9.15
C ASN A 80 -20.15 -0.61 9.57
N PRO A 81 -21.44 -0.25 9.41
CA PRO A 81 -21.94 1.08 9.77
C PRO A 81 -21.87 1.35 11.27
N PHE A 82 -21.87 0.31 12.11
CA PHE A 82 -21.81 0.39 13.57
C PHE A 82 -20.40 0.09 14.10
N PHE A 83 -19.37 0.38 13.31
CA PHE A 83 -18.00 0.13 13.72
C PHE A 83 -17.60 0.96 14.95
N SER A 84 -16.95 0.31 15.92
CA SER A 84 -16.48 0.94 17.15
C SER A 84 -15.00 0.64 17.35
N LEU A 85 -14.19 1.70 17.46
CA LEU A 85 -12.74 1.59 17.71
C LEU A 85 -12.41 0.92 19.06
N ARG A 86 -13.37 0.91 19.99
CA ARG A 86 -13.21 0.29 21.33
C ARG A 86 -13.60 -1.19 21.34
N ASN A 87 -14.34 -1.65 20.34
CA ASN A 87 -14.76 -3.04 20.24
C ASN A 87 -13.66 -3.83 19.51
N THR A 88 -12.93 -4.65 20.26
CA THR A 88 -11.85 -5.51 19.73
C THR A 88 -12.37 -6.49 18.68
N GLY A 89 -13.58 -7.03 18.84
CA GLY A 89 -14.22 -7.90 17.85
C GLY A 89 -14.44 -7.19 16.51
N HIS A 90 -14.90 -5.94 16.53
CA HIS A 90 -15.08 -5.15 15.29
C HIS A 90 -13.73 -4.88 14.61
N VAL A 91 -12.68 -4.59 15.38
CA VAL A 91 -11.32 -4.35 14.86
C VAL A 91 -10.75 -5.61 14.22
N LEU A 92 -10.87 -6.76 14.88
CA LEU A 92 -10.37 -8.04 14.37
C LEU A 92 -11.15 -8.52 13.15
N GLN A 93 -12.48 -8.39 13.14
CA GLN A 93 -13.30 -8.74 11.97
C GLN A 93 -12.92 -7.88 10.77
N ARG A 94 -12.72 -6.57 10.97
CA ARG A 94 -12.24 -5.69 9.91
C ARG A 94 -10.85 -6.10 9.44
N MET A 95 -9.92 -6.38 10.35
CA MET A 95 -8.57 -6.86 10.01
C MET A 95 -8.60 -8.11 9.13
N LYS A 96 -9.45 -9.08 9.47
CA LYS A 96 -9.64 -10.30 8.69
C LYS A 96 -10.15 -10.01 7.28
N GLY A 97 -11.18 -9.17 7.12
CA GLY A 97 -11.65 -8.83 5.77
C GLY A 97 -10.65 -7.99 4.97
N LEU A 98 -9.79 -7.20 5.62
CA LEU A 98 -8.68 -6.51 4.95
C LEU A 98 -7.58 -7.48 4.48
N GLN A 99 -7.30 -8.52 5.27
CA GLN A 99 -6.42 -9.63 4.89
C GLN A 99 -6.95 -10.32 3.63
N GLU A 100 -8.20 -10.81 3.68
CA GLU A 100 -8.86 -11.52 2.57
C GLU A 100 -8.91 -10.66 1.30
N PHE A 101 -9.17 -9.35 1.45
CA PHE A 101 -9.12 -8.39 0.34
C PHE A 101 -7.75 -8.34 -0.32
N LEU A 102 -6.67 -8.15 0.46
CA LEU A 102 -5.32 -8.07 -0.11
C LEU A 102 -4.87 -9.40 -0.71
N GLU A 103 -5.18 -10.52 -0.07
CA GLU A 103 -4.91 -11.85 -0.63
C GLU A 103 -5.55 -11.98 -2.02
N SER A 104 -6.84 -11.67 -2.16
CA SER A 104 -7.54 -11.75 -3.44
C SER A 104 -6.97 -10.78 -4.49
N VAL A 105 -6.60 -9.55 -4.10
CA VAL A 105 -5.96 -8.57 -5.00
C VAL A 105 -4.62 -9.10 -5.51
N LEU A 106 -3.79 -9.67 -4.63
CA LEU A 106 -2.46 -10.16 -4.99
C LEU A 106 -2.48 -11.45 -5.82
N HIS A 107 -3.57 -12.21 -5.77
CA HIS A 107 -3.78 -13.37 -6.65
C HIS A 107 -4.24 -12.98 -8.06
N THR A 108 -4.50 -11.68 -8.32
CA THR A 108 -4.96 -11.19 -9.62
C THR A 108 -3.84 -10.49 -10.38
N PRO A 109 -3.23 -11.10 -11.43
CA PRO A 109 -2.06 -10.54 -12.11
C PRO A 109 -2.28 -9.15 -12.70
N LEU A 110 -3.49 -8.85 -13.18
CA LEU A 110 -3.82 -7.53 -13.75
C LEU A 110 -3.65 -6.42 -12.69
N LEU A 111 -4.08 -6.67 -11.45
CA LEU A 111 -3.98 -5.68 -10.37
C LEU A 111 -2.54 -5.48 -9.91
N LEU A 112 -1.69 -6.50 -10.04
CA LEU A 112 -0.25 -6.39 -9.79
C LEU A 112 0.48 -5.48 -10.77
N SER A 113 -0.14 -5.07 -11.89
CA SER A 113 0.44 -4.06 -12.79
C SER A 113 0.23 -2.62 -12.32
N ASP A 114 -0.69 -2.40 -11.36
CA ASP A 114 -1.06 -1.07 -10.92
C ASP A 114 -0.04 -0.46 -9.93
N SER A 115 0.54 0.68 -10.28
CA SER A 115 1.56 1.35 -9.47
C SER A 115 1.04 1.86 -8.11
N ARG A 116 -0.25 2.20 -7.97
CA ARG A 116 -0.81 2.59 -6.67
C ARG A 116 -0.80 1.42 -5.69
N LEU A 117 -1.03 0.19 -6.16
CA LEU A 117 -0.98 -1.00 -5.30
C LEU A 117 0.42 -1.17 -4.72
N HIS A 118 1.45 -1.06 -5.57
CA HIS A 118 2.85 -1.14 -5.13
C HIS A 118 3.22 -0.04 -4.14
N LEU A 119 2.85 1.20 -4.43
CA LEU A 119 3.08 2.32 -3.52
C LEU A 119 2.33 2.14 -2.19
N PHE A 120 1.10 1.60 -2.23
CA PHE A 120 0.30 1.37 -1.04
C PHE A 120 0.95 0.32 -0.11
N LEU A 121 1.47 -0.78 -0.68
CA LEU A 121 2.04 -1.92 0.05
C LEU A 121 3.53 -1.74 0.43
N GLN A 122 4.27 -0.92 -0.31
CA GLN A 122 5.73 -0.84 -0.20
C GLN A 122 6.25 0.56 0.14
N SER A 123 5.36 1.56 0.30
CA SER A 123 5.75 2.91 0.73
C SER A 123 4.89 3.50 1.84
N ASP A 124 5.46 4.45 2.59
CA ASP A 124 4.75 5.24 3.62
C ASP A 124 4.08 6.49 3.07
N LEU A 125 3.94 6.61 1.74
CA LEU A 125 3.32 7.77 1.11
C LEU A 125 1.84 7.89 1.48
N SER A 126 1.38 9.13 1.72
CA SER A 126 -0.05 9.41 1.85
C SER A 126 -0.78 9.21 0.52
N ILE A 127 -2.07 8.94 0.57
CA ILE A 127 -2.91 8.74 -0.63
C ILE A 127 -2.72 9.82 -1.70
N ALA A 128 -2.73 11.09 -1.30
CA ALA A 128 -2.51 12.20 -2.23
C ALA A 128 -1.13 12.15 -2.92
N LYS A 129 -0.08 11.72 -2.19
CA LYS A 129 1.26 11.55 -2.78
C LYS A 129 1.30 10.34 -3.71
N ILE A 130 0.60 9.25 -3.37
CA ILE A 130 0.48 8.07 -4.23
C ILE A 130 -0.20 8.44 -5.57
N GLU A 131 -1.33 9.14 -5.54
CA GLU A 131 -2.04 9.58 -6.74
C GLU A 131 -1.15 10.45 -7.63
N ARG A 132 -0.48 11.45 -7.04
CA ARG A 132 0.43 12.31 -7.78
C ARG A 132 1.59 11.53 -8.39
N CYS A 133 2.15 10.56 -7.65
CA CYS A 133 3.27 9.75 -8.13
C CYS A 133 2.84 8.82 -9.28
N ALA A 134 1.68 8.17 -9.15
CA ALA A 134 1.12 7.31 -10.19
C ALA A 134 0.79 8.09 -11.49
N LEU A 135 0.44 9.37 -11.38
CA LEU A 135 0.20 10.27 -12.52
C LEU A 135 1.49 10.93 -13.08
N GLY A 136 2.67 10.64 -12.53
CA GLY A 136 3.92 11.30 -12.92
C GLY A 136 4.01 12.79 -12.52
N LYS A 137 3.21 13.23 -11.54
CA LYS A 137 3.15 14.61 -11.03
C LYS A 137 4.03 14.84 -9.79
N THR A 138 4.98 13.95 -9.52
CA THR A 138 5.99 14.05 -8.45
C THR A 138 7.38 14.15 -9.06
N LYS A 139 8.33 14.68 -8.28
CA LYS A 139 9.75 14.77 -8.70
C LYS A 139 10.50 13.44 -8.60
N TYR A 140 9.92 12.44 -7.93
CA TYR A 140 10.45 11.09 -7.80
C TYR A 140 9.53 10.09 -8.49
N THR A 141 10.12 8.98 -8.90
CA THR A 141 9.45 7.82 -9.51
C THR A 141 8.87 6.88 -8.46
N VAL A 142 8.01 5.98 -8.92
CA VAL A 142 7.46 4.88 -8.09
C VAL A 142 8.60 4.04 -7.47
N ALA A 143 9.66 3.76 -8.24
CA ALA A 143 10.80 2.98 -7.77
C ALA A 143 11.56 3.68 -6.64
N GLU A 144 11.81 4.97 -6.77
CA GLU A 144 12.51 5.78 -5.76
C GLU A 144 11.68 5.93 -4.47
N ALA A 145 10.36 6.11 -4.60
CA ALA A 145 9.46 6.14 -3.45
C ALA A 145 9.49 4.82 -2.66
N ILE A 146 9.47 3.68 -3.35
CA ILE A 146 9.54 2.36 -2.71
C ILE A 146 10.89 2.15 -2.04
N GLN A 147 11.99 2.51 -2.70
CA GLN A 147 13.35 2.34 -2.16
C GLN A 147 13.59 3.20 -0.91
N SER A 148 13.10 4.44 -0.89
CA SER A 148 13.31 5.38 0.22
C SER A 148 12.51 5.07 1.48
N THR A 149 11.54 4.15 1.42
CA THR A 149 10.69 3.78 2.56
C THR A 149 11.49 3.07 3.66
N GLY A 150 11.34 3.52 4.91
CA GLY A 150 12.10 3.04 6.08
C GLY A 150 13.43 3.75 6.32
N SER A 151 13.90 4.56 5.36
CA SER A 151 14.97 5.53 5.57
C SER A 151 14.32 6.91 5.75
N ASN A 152 14.88 7.80 6.58
CA ASN A 152 14.44 9.22 6.66
C ASN A 152 14.72 10.01 5.35
N CYS A 153 14.74 9.33 4.21
CA CYS A 153 15.15 9.84 2.91
C CYS A 153 13.99 10.45 2.11
N VAL A 154 12.72 10.21 2.49
CA VAL A 154 11.57 10.81 1.79
C VAL A 154 11.57 12.33 1.91
N SER A 155 11.87 12.87 3.09
CA SER A 155 12.07 14.31 3.30
C SER A 155 13.33 14.82 2.57
N LEU A 156 14.38 14.00 2.49
CA LEU A 156 15.62 14.33 1.80
C LEU A 156 15.48 14.36 0.27
N LEU A 157 14.62 13.51 -0.31
CA LEU A 157 14.26 13.53 -1.74
C LEU A 157 13.43 14.78 -2.08
N GLU A 158 12.54 15.20 -1.18
CA GLU A 158 11.81 16.47 -1.32
C GLU A 158 12.76 17.67 -1.19
N ALA A 159 13.77 17.60 -0.32
CA ALA A 159 14.76 18.67 -0.11
C ALA A 159 15.85 18.74 -1.20
N LYS A 160 16.41 17.61 -1.65
CA LYS A 160 17.47 17.52 -2.68
C LYS A 160 17.08 18.06 -4.05
N LEU A 161 15.79 18.23 -4.32
CA LEU A 161 15.27 18.77 -5.57
C LEU A 161 14.66 20.16 -5.41
N SER A 162 14.82 20.78 -4.22
CA SER A 162 14.51 22.19 -3.97
C SER A 162 15.74 23.10 -4.00
N GLY A 163 16.96 22.52 -3.97
CA GLY A 163 18.22 23.25 -4.14
C GLY A 163 19.01 22.74 -5.35
N GLY A 164 19.05 23.52 -6.43
CA GLY A 164 19.88 23.31 -7.63
C GLY A 164 19.02 23.15 -8.90
N PHE A 165 19.05 24.00 -9.92
CA PHE A 165 20.01 25.04 -10.33
C PHE A 165 19.25 26.30 -10.79
N ASP A 166 19.58 27.47 -10.24
CA ASP A 166 19.56 28.71 -11.01
C ASP A 166 20.87 28.70 -11.82
N CYS A 167 20.77 28.47 -13.13
CA CYS A 167 21.84 28.81 -14.06
C CYS A 167 21.42 30.08 -14.80
N GLU A 168 22.16 31.15 -14.53
CA GLU A 168 22.18 32.38 -15.31
C GLU A 168 22.23 32.10 -16.82
N ARG A 169 21.32 32.71 -17.57
CA ARG A 169 21.63 33.42 -18.82
C ARG A 169 20.51 34.34 -19.26
#